data_AF-A0A345R8B3-F1
#
_entry.id   AF-A0A345R8B3-F1
#
_cell.length_a   1.000
_cell.length_b   1.000
_cell.length_c   1.000
_cell.angle_alpha   90.00
_cell.angle_beta   90.00
_cell.angle_gamma   90.00
#
_symmetry.space_group_name_H-M   'P 1'
#
loop_
_entity.id
_entity.type
_entity.pdbx_description
1 polymer ?
#
loop_
_entity_poly.entity_id
_entity_poly.type
_entity_poly.pdbx_seq_one_letter_code
_entity_poly.pdbx_strand_id
1 'polypeptide(L)'
;MQNRLAAIMATDMVGYSRLMEIDELGVLTRQKAHRKELIDPKIASNRGEIIKTTGDGMLVTFSSIKDAVRCAIDVQSEMNRRETDEPEEQRISYRIGINLGDIIFDDGDVFGDGVNVASRLESLAPPGGICVSDVVHQSAADRIDVSFRDMGGQRVKNLSRPIRVWQWSPDAPPERKPPDISLQQRVSFCQSADGTHLAWASTGSGMPVLKAPNWLNHLEYEWTSPVWGDFLSEFSKRCNLVRFDQRGNGLSDWDVEDITEDRMIDDMLAVADAAGLERFGLFGISQGAAFSVRFAVKHPERVKFLILLGGYARGRMVRDDPDAAQFYEASRAMVSSGWGSPSPVYRHFFTTAYIPDATKAEGDSFDEMQRISTSPENALRIMEMNAYVDSRKEARAIRVPTLVLHVKGDMAAAIKEGRELAKEIPGAGFTELPGANHCMIRGHPGFDEFFHEISPFLEANSG
;
A
#
# COMPACT_ATOMS: atom_id res chain seq x y z
N MET A 1 -32.74 -18.47 26.81
CA MET A 1 -32.34 -18.58 25.39
C MET A 1 -33.29 -17.86 24.44
N GLN A 2 -32.90 -16.66 23.98
CA GLN A 2 -33.57 -15.90 22.92
C GLN A 2 -32.55 -15.48 21.86
N ASN A 3 -32.84 -15.74 20.57
CA ASN A 3 -31.99 -15.27 19.47
C ASN A 3 -32.33 -13.81 19.12
N ARG A 4 -31.32 -12.96 19.02
CA ARG A 4 -31.46 -11.55 18.64
C ARG A 4 -30.31 -11.15 17.71
N LEU A 5 -30.63 -10.46 16.62
CA LEU A 5 -29.63 -9.77 15.80
C LEU A 5 -29.17 -8.50 16.53
N ALA A 6 -27.88 -8.34 16.75
CA ALA A 6 -27.34 -7.15 17.43
C ALA A 6 -25.97 -6.74 16.86
N ALA A 7 -25.64 -5.45 17.00
CA ALA A 7 -24.27 -4.98 16.84
C ALA A 7 -23.51 -5.28 18.13
N ILE A 8 -22.40 -5.98 18.02
CA ILE A 8 -21.61 -6.50 19.13
C ILE A 8 -20.28 -5.78 19.10
N MET A 9 -19.96 -5.09 20.19
CA MET A 9 -18.71 -4.37 20.40
C MET A 9 -17.88 -5.11 21.45
N ALA A 10 -16.74 -5.64 21.04
CA ALA A 10 -15.72 -6.18 21.95
C ALA A 10 -14.65 -5.12 22.14
N THR A 11 -14.20 -4.93 23.38
CA THR A 11 -13.11 -4.01 23.71
C THR A 11 -12.07 -4.70 24.57
N ASP A 12 -10.80 -4.34 24.42
CA ASP A 12 -9.71 -4.85 25.24
C ASP A 12 -8.64 -3.78 25.50
N MET A 13 -7.99 -3.80 26.66
CA MET A 13 -6.93 -2.84 26.99
C MET A 13 -5.56 -3.33 26.49
N VAL A 14 -4.87 -2.47 25.75
CA VAL A 14 -3.58 -2.80 25.18
C VAL A 14 -2.51 -2.94 26.26
N GLY A 15 -1.90 -4.12 26.33
CA GLY A 15 -0.74 -4.36 27.19
C GLY A 15 -1.05 -4.29 28.68
N TYR A 16 -2.28 -4.65 29.10
CA TYR A 16 -2.74 -4.58 30.49
C TYR A 16 -1.74 -5.16 31.48
N SER A 17 -1.25 -6.40 31.27
CA SER A 17 -0.29 -7.03 32.19
C SER A 17 1.00 -6.22 32.37
N ARG A 18 1.53 -5.63 31.28
CA ARG A 18 2.74 -4.79 31.32
C ARG A 18 2.49 -3.49 32.09
N LEU A 19 1.35 -2.85 31.87
CA LEU A 19 0.98 -1.63 32.59
C LEU A 19 0.83 -1.89 34.09
N MET A 20 0.23 -3.03 34.46
CA MET A 20 0.06 -3.46 35.85
C MET A 20 1.40 -3.73 36.55
N GLU A 21 2.39 -4.28 35.83
CA GLU A 21 3.75 -4.46 36.37
C GLU A 21 4.47 -3.14 36.66
N ILE A 22 4.18 -2.10 35.87
CA ILE A 22 4.81 -0.76 36.01
C ILE A 22 4.17 0.02 37.16
N ASP A 23 2.84 0.13 37.18
CA ASP A 23 2.10 0.90 38.19
C ASP A 23 0.67 0.37 38.36
N GLU A 24 0.52 -0.71 39.13
CA GLU A 24 -0.76 -1.35 39.42
C GLU A 24 -1.81 -0.38 39.98
N LEU A 25 -1.45 0.41 41.01
CA LEU A 25 -2.41 1.30 41.69
C LEU A 25 -2.82 2.47 40.80
N GLY A 26 -1.88 3.07 40.06
CA GLY A 26 -2.17 4.16 39.14
C GLY A 26 -3.02 3.72 37.96
N VAL A 27 -2.69 2.57 37.35
CA VAL A 27 -3.44 2.02 36.21
C VAL A 27 -4.88 1.65 36.62
N LEU A 28 -5.07 0.96 37.75
CA LEU A 28 -6.42 0.63 38.23
C LEU A 28 -7.25 1.88 38.56
N THR A 29 -6.60 2.92 39.11
CA THR A 29 -7.28 4.19 39.43
C THR A 29 -7.72 4.91 38.15
N ARG A 30 -6.80 5.05 37.18
CA ARG A 30 -7.10 5.69 35.88
C ARG A 30 -8.13 4.90 35.07
N GLN A 31 -8.00 3.57 35.02
CA GLN A 31 -8.98 2.70 34.34
C GLN A 31 -10.38 2.89 34.93
N LYS A 32 -10.52 2.91 36.26
CA LYS A 32 -11.82 3.14 36.93
C LYS A 32 -12.37 4.53 36.63
N ALA A 33 -11.53 5.56 36.59
CA ALA A 33 -11.94 6.91 36.21
C ALA A 33 -12.45 6.95 34.76
N HIS A 34 -11.69 6.39 33.81
CA HIS A 34 -12.10 6.29 32.40
C HIS A 34 -13.42 5.56 32.23
N ARG A 35 -13.63 4.46 32.93
CA ARG A 35 -14.90 3.73 32.91
C ARG A 35 -16.06 4.58 33.41
N LYS A 36 -15.92 5.18 34.59
CA LYS A 36 -16.99 5.94 35.25
C LYS A 36 -17.33 7.25 34.54
N GLU A 37 -16.32 7.93 34.00
CA GLU A 37 -16.46 9.30 33.50
C GLU A 37 -16.63 9.38 31.98
N LEU A 38 -16.18 8.35 31.24
CA LEU A 38 -16.18 8.37 29.78
C LEU A 38 -16.88 7.14 29.19
N ILE A 39 -16.35 5.93 29.42
CA ILE A 39 -16.75 4.73 28.67
C ILE A 39 -18.21 4.35 28.97
N ASP A 40 -18.56 4.12 30.24
CA ASP A 40 -19.91 3.69 30.62
C ASP A 40 -20.97 4.78 30.26
N PRO A 41 -20.73 6.09 30.49
CA PRO A 41 -21.62 7.15 30.02
C PRO A 41 -21.78 7.23 28.49
N LYS A 42 -20.71 7.01 27.71
CA LYS A 42 -20.78 7.01 26.24
C LYS A 42 -21.55 5.81 25.71
N ILE A 43 -21.39 4.63 26.31
CA ILE A 43 -22.17 3.44 25.99
C ILE A 43 -23.66 3.71 26.28
N ALA A 44 -24.00 4.21 27.47
CA ALA A 44 -25.37 4.50 27.85
C ALA A 44 -26.03 5.56 26.95
N SER A 45 -25.33 6.66 26.63
CA SER A 45 -25.87 7.72 25.76
C SER A 45 -26.08 7.27 24.32
N ASN A 46 -25.34 6.25 23.87
CA ASN A 46 -25.55 5.57 22.59
C ASN A 46 -26.45 4.32 22.71
N ARG A 47 -27.21 4.17 23.80
CA ARG A 47 -28.16 3.04 24.00
C ARG A 47 -27.50 1.66 23.91
N GLY A 48 -26.24 1.56 24.31
CA GLY A 48 -25.54 0.29 24.44
C GLY A 48 -25.81 -0.39 25.78
N GLU A 49 -25.75 -1.71 25.78
CA GLU A 49 -25.95 -2.58 26.94
C GLU A 49 -24.66 -3.36 27.21
N ILE A 50 -24.04 -3.11 28.36
CA ILE A 50 -22.83 -3.84 28.80
C ILE A 50 -23.29 -5.23 29.26
N ILE A 51 -22.85 -6.27 28.56
CA ILE A 51 -23.18 -7.64 28.90
C ILE A 51 -22.22 -8.17 29.96
N LYS A 52 -20.92 -8.00 29.71
CA LYS A 52 -19.87 -8.41 30.67
C LYS A 52 -18.62 -7.55 30.56
N THR A 53 -17.85 -7.58 31.65
CA THR A 53 -16.53 -6.96 31.78
C THR A 53 -15.51 -8.05 32.08
N THR A 54 -14.40 -8.11 31.34
CA THR A 54 -13.35 -9.15 31.48
C THR A 54 -12.13 -8.67 32.27
N GLY A 55 -12.26 -7.59 33.05
CA GLY A 55 -11.15 -6.97 33.78
C GLY A 55 -10.52 -5.85 32.97
N ASP A 56 -9.85 -6.19 31.89
CA ASP A 56 -9.24 -5.29 30.90
C ASP A 56 -10.14 -4.97 29.69
N GLY A 57 -11.15 -5.81 29.45
CA GLY A 57 -12.07 -5.68 28.33
C GLY A 57 -13.56 -5.61 28.68
N MET A 58 -14.38 -5.41 27.67
CA MET A 58 -15.85 -5.36 27.77
C MET A 58 -16.51 -5.97 26.54
N LEU A 59 -17.68 -6.56 26.75
CA LEU A 59 -18.58 -6.97 25.69
C LEU A 59 -19.89 -6.20 25.81
N VAL A 60 -20.20 -5.44 24.76
CA VAL A 60 -21.32 -4.50 24.72
C VAL A 60 -22.18 -4.81 23.51
N THR A 61 -23.50 -4.73 23.65
CA THR A 61 -24.41 -4.89 22.52
C THR A 61 -25.19 -3.62 22.25
N PHE A 62 -25.50 -3.38 20.99
CA PHE A 62 -26.31 -2.26 20.53
C PHE A 62 -27.39 -2.78 19.60
N SER A 63 -28.56 -2.15 19.66
CA SER A 63 -29.65 -2.41 18.70
C SER A 63 -29.40 -1.73 17.34
N SER A 64 -28.41 -0.84 17.26
CA SER A 64 -28.09 -0.03 16.09
C SER A 64 -26.59 -0.04 15.81
N ILE A 65 -26.22 -0.41 14.59
CA ILE A 65 -24.83 -0.36 14.10
C ILE A 65 -24.27 1.06 14.21
N LYS A 66 -25.08 2.06 13.85
CA LYS A 66 -24.70 3.47 13.88
C LYS A 66 -24.34 3.93 15.29
N ASP A 67 -25.07 3.46 16.29
CA ASP A 67 -24.83 3.81 17.69
C ASP A 67 -23.56 3.13 18.21
N ALA A 68 -23.34 1.87 17.84
CA ALA A 68 -22.11 1.15 18.18
C ALA A 68 -20.86 1.85 17.61
N VAL A 69 -20.88 2.20 16.32
CA VAL A 69 -19.74 2.84 15.66
C VAL A 69 -19.49 4.24 16.23
N ARG A 70 -20.54 5.05 16.43
CA ARG A 70 -20.40 6.38 17.05
C ARG A 70 -19.86 6.30 18.48
N CYS A 71 -20.37 5.36 19.27
CA CYS A 71 -19.87 5.13 20.63
C CYS A 71 -18.38 4.78 20.61
N ALA A 72 -17.96 3.86 19.75
CA ALA A 72 -16.57 3.44 19.66
C ALA A 72 -15.64 4.60 19.25
N ILE A 73 -16.04 5.40 18.26
CA ILE A 73 -15.26 6.55 17.79
C ILE A 73 -15.15 7.62 18.89
N ASP A 74 -16.27 7.98 19.52
CA ASP A 74 -16.29 8.93 20.62
C ASP A 74 -15.40 8.49 21.79
N VAL A 75 -15.45 7.21 22.16
CA VAL A 75 -14.62 6.64 23.22
C VAL A 75 -13.15 6.72 22.83
N GLN A 76 -12.77 6.25 21.64
CA GLN A 76 -11.36 6.26 21.22
C GLN A 76 -10.80 7.67 21.07
N SER A 77 -11.54 8.59 20.46
CA SER A 77 -11.11 9.99 20.28
C SER A 77 -10.89 10.70 21.62
N GLU A 78 -11.78 10.49 22.60
CA GLU A 78 -11.65 11.14 23.90
C GLU A 78 -10.63 10.44 24.81
N MET A 79 -10.49 9.11 24.72
CA MET A 79 -9.40 8.38 25.37
C MET A 79 -8.03 8.88 24.90
N ASN A 80 -7.84 9.06 23.58
CA ASN A 80 -6.59 9.58 23.03
C ASN A 80 -6.25 10.96 23.62
N ARG A 81 -7.24 11.85 23.76
CA ARG A 81 -7.05 13.16 24.42
C ARG A 81 -6.68 13.02 25.89
N ARG A 82 -7.40 12.21 26.66
CA ARG A 82 -7.17 12.04 28.11
C ARG A 82 -5.79 11.50 28.45
N GLU A 83 -5.19 10.72 27.56
CA GLU A 83 -3.90 10.06 27.78
C GLU A 83 -2.75 10.79 27.06
N THR A 84 -2.99 11.99 26.50
CA THR A 84 -1.96 12.76 25.77
C THR A 84 -0.79 13.15 26.69
N ASP A 85 -1.07 13.53 27.93
CA ASP A 85 -0.05 14.00 28.88
C ASP A 85 0.73 12.86 29.55
N GLU A 86 0.28 11.62 29.41
CA GLU A 86 0.96 10.45 29.95
C GLU A 86 2.12 10.00 29.03
N PRO A 87 3.23 9.49 29.59
CA PRO A 87 4.30 8.89 28.81
C PRO A 87 3.75 7.75 27.94
N GLU A 88 4.20 7.64 26.68
CA GLU A 88 3.67 6.69 25.70
C GLU A 88 3.61 5.24 26.24
N GLU A 89 4.64 4.83 26.98
CA GLU A 89 4.74 3.50 27.58
C GLU A 89 3.69 3.22 28.67
N GLN A 90 3.11 4.27 29.26
CA GLN A 90 2.14 4.22 30.36
C GLN A 90 0.71 4.55 29.93
N ARG A 91 0.50 4.92 28.65
CA ARG A 91 -0.81 5.28 28.12
C ARG A 91 -1.77 4.09 28.13
N ILE A 92 -2.96 4.32 28.66
CA ILE A 92 -4.08 3.38 28.56
C ILE A 92 -4.74 3.56 27.20
N SER A 93 -4.63 2.55 26.35
CA SER A 93 -5.33 2.52 25.05
C SER A 93 -6.16 1.26 24.94
N TYR A 94 -7.29 1.36 24.23
CA TYR A 94 -8.16 0.23 23.97
C TYR A 94 -8.11 -0.19 22.50
N ARG A 95 -8.40 -1.45 22.24
CA ARG A 95 -8.77 -1.96 20.92
C ARG A 95 -10.28 -2.19 20.90
N ILE A 96 -10.93 -1.91 19.78
CA ILE A 96 -12.37 -2.13 19.62
C ILE A 96 -12.67 -2.91 18.35
N GLY A 97 -13.49 -3.94 18.47
CA GLY A 97 -14.02 -4.75 17.37
C GLY A 97 -15.53 -4.69 17.30
N ILE A 98 -16.11 -4.40 16.13
CA ILE A 98 -17.57 -4.32 15.94
C ILE A 98 -18.05 -5.26 14.84
N ASN A 99 -18.94 -6.17 15.21
CA ASN A 99 -19.60 -7.07 14.27
C ASN A 99 -21.14 -6.95 14.36
N LEU A 100 -21.83 -7.25 13.26
CA LEU A 100 -23.27 -7.51 13.28
C LEU A 100 -23.49 -9.02 13.19
N GLY A 101 -24.24 -9.60 14.13
CA GLY A 101 -24.54 -11.02 14.09
C GLY A 101 -25.65 -11.44 15.04
N ASP A 102 -26.16 -12.65 14.80
CA ASP A 102 -27.11 -13.29 15.70
C ASP A 102 -26.40 -13.72 16.99
N ILE A 103 -27.02 -13.39 18.12
CA ILE A 103 -26.57 -13.76 19.45
C ILE A 103 -27.68 -14.45 20.23
N ILE A 104 -27.27 -15.41 21.05
CA ILE A 104 -28.12 -16.14 21.98
C ILE A 104 -27.94 -15.50 23.35
N PHE A 105 -29.02 -14.92 23.88
CA PHE A 105 -29.05 -14.44 25.26
C PHE A 105 -29.43 -15.57 26.22
N ASP A 106 -28.59 -15.80 27.22
CA ASP A 106 -28.84 -16.77 28.28
C ASP A 106 -28.22 -16.31 29.61
N ASP A 107 -29.02 -16.27 30.68
CA ASP A 107 -28.63 -15.87 32.04
C ASP A 107 -27.76 -14.60 32.16
N GLY A 108 -28.04 -13.60 31.32
CA GLY A 108 -27.30 -12.32 31.31
C GLY A 108 -25.98 -12.36 30.57
N ASP A 109 -25.65 -13.46 29.88
CA ASP A 109 -24.52 -13.56 28.96
C ASP A 109 -24.99 -13.72 27.50
N VAL A 110 -24.07 -13.52 26.56
CA VAL A 110 -24.30 -13.65 25.12
C VAL A 110 -23.33 -14.65 24.49
N PHE A 111 -23.90 -15.54 23.69
CA PHE A 111 -23.16 -16.57 22.96
C PHE A 111 -23.47 -16.52 21.47
N GLY A 112 -22.54 -17.01 20.66
CA GLY A 112 -22.75 -17.16 19.22
C GLY A 112 -21.54 -16.73 18.41
N ASP A 113 -21.56 -17.09 17.14
CA ASP A 113 -20.47 -16.78 16.19
C ASP A 113 -20.25 -15.27 16.07
N GLY A 114 -21.32 -14.46 16.20
CA GLY A 114 -21.21 -13.01 16.14
C GLY A 114 -20.28 -12.41 17.21
N VAL A 115 -20.27 -12.98 18.42
CA VAL A 115 -19.40 -12.55 19.53
C VAL A 115 -17.95 -12.91 19.24
N ASN A 116 -17.72 -14.13 18.77
CA ASN A 116 -16.39 -14.60 18.38
C ASN A 116 -15.80 -13.70 17.29
N VAL A 117 -16.59 -13.32 16.28
CA VAL A 117 -16.15 -12.40 15.23
C VAL A 117 -15.80 -11.03 15.80
N ALA A 118 -16.63 -10.46 16.69
CA ALA A 118 -16.34 -9.15 17.30
C ALA A 118 -15.01 -9.14 18.08
N SER A 119 -14.76 -10.16 18.91
CA SER A 119 -13.48 -10.30 19.62
C SER A 119 -12.30 -10.49 18.67
N ARG A 120 -12.47 -11.17 17.54
CA ARG A 120 -11.40 -11.28 16.54
C ARG A 120 -11.11 -9.96 15.83
N LEU A 121 -12.14 -9.18 15.54
CA LEU A 121 -11.97 -7.84 14.98
C LEU A 121 -11.24 -6.93 15.98
N GLU A 122 -11.59 -7.00 17.26
CA GLU A 122 -10.89 -6.27 18.33
C GLU A 122 -9.39 -6.56 18.29
N SER A 123 -9.01 -7.85 18.26
CA SER A 123 -7.60 -8.22 18.26
C SER A 123 -6.84 -7.76 17.01
N LEU A 124 -7.54 -7.49 15.90
CA LEU A 124 -6.98 -6.93 14.67
C LEU A 124 -6.82 -5.40 14.73
N ALA A 125 -7.59 -4.71 15.58
CA ALA A 125 -7.52 -3.25 15.70
C ALA A 125 -6.16 -2.83 16.28
N PRO A 126 -5.53 -1.75 15.79
CA PRO A 126 -4.35 -1.20 16.45
C PRO A 126 -4.73 -0.58 17.80
N PRO A 127 -3.75 -0.32 18.69
CA PRO A 127 -3.99 0.46 19.91
C PRO A 127 -4.68 1.79 19.59
N GLY A 128 -5.80 2.09 20.26
CA GLY A 128 -6.61 3.28 19.99
C GLY A 128 -7.51 3.19 18.74
N GLY A 129 -7.46 2.08 18.00
CA GLY A 129 -8.21 1.88 16.75
C GLY A 129 -9.49 1.08 16.90
N ILE A 130 -10.24 1.00 15.80
CA ILE A 130 -11.49 0.26 15.69
C ILE A 130 -11.42 -0.61 14.44
N CYS A 131 -11.76 -1.89 14.54
CA CYS A 131 -11.98 -2.76 13.39
C CYS A 131 -13.45 -3.18 13.31
N VAL A 132 -14.03 -3.12 12.12
CA VAL A 132 -15.43 -3.47 11.88
C VAL A 132 -15.56 -4.49 10.75
N SER A 133 -16.58 -5.35 10.84
CA SER A 133 -16.96 -6.25 9.74
C SER A 133 -17.45 -5.48 8.51
N ASP A 134 -17.37 -6.09 7.33
CA ASP A 134 -17.89 -5.51 6.07
C ASP A 134 -19.37 -5.09 6.16
N VAL A 135 -20.20 -5.89 6.84
CA VAL A 135 -21.63 -5.58 7.05
C VAL A 135 -21.82 -4.32 7.88
N VAL A 136 -20.98 -4.12 8.90
CA VAL A 136 -21.00 -2.91 9.72
C VAL A 136 -20.56 -1.70 8.91
N HIS A 137 -19.47 -1.81 8.15
CA HIS A 137 -18.95 -0.74 7.30
C HIS A 137 -19.99 -0.29 6.26
N GLN A 138 -20.53 -1.22 5.48
CA GLN A 138 -21.55 -0.92 4.45
C GLN A 138 -22.79 -0.25 5.03
N SER A 139 -23.21 -0.67 6.24
CA SER A 139 -24.37 -0.07 6.91
C SER A 139 -24.08 1.30 7.53
N ALA A 140 -22.81 1.60 7.80
CA ALA A 140 -22.36 2.83 8.44
C ALA A 140 -21.90 3.91 7.45
N ALA A 141 -21.37 3.52 6.28
CA ALA A 141 -20.74 4.41 5.30
C ALA A 141 -21.61 5.60 4.87
N ASP A 142 -22.91 5.41 4.67
CA ASP A 142 -23.83 6.49 4.28
C ASP A 142 -24.28 7.38 5.46
N ARG A 143 -23.92 7.04 6.70
CA ARG A 143 -24.60 7.53 7.91
C ARG A 143 -23.66 8.15 8.94
N ILE A 144 -22.35 8.01 8.75
CA ILE A 144 -21.30 8.52 9.64
C ILE A 144 -20.19 9.10 8.76
N ASP A 145 -19.84 10.36 9.00
CA ASP A 145 -18.81 11.11 8.27
C ASP A 145 -17.40 10.74 8.77
N VAL A 146 -17.01 9.47 8.56
CA VAL A 146 -15.71 8.94 9.00
C VAL A 146 -15.19 7.93 7.98
N SER A 147 -13.92 8.05 7.60
CA SER A 147 -13.28 7.12 6.66
C SER A 147 -12.74 5.89 7.40
N PHE A 148 -12.99 4.71 6.83
CA PHE A 148 -12.35 3.45 7.24
C PHE A 148 -11.38 2.99 6.16
N ARG A 149 -10.23 2.46 6.56
CA ARG A 149 -9.28 1.77 5.69
C ARG A 149 -9.70 0.33 5.49
N ASP A 150 -9.84 -0.13 4.25
CA ASP A 150 -10.08 -1.55 3.94
C ASP A 150 -8.83 -2.39 4.25
N MET A 151 -8.95 -3.36 5.15
CA MET A 151 -7.88 -4.32 5.45
C MET A 151 -7.99 -5.60 4.61
N GLY A 152 -8.96 -5.69 3.70
CA GLY A 152 -9.25 -6.88 2.90
C GLY A 152 -9.71 -8.08 3.74
N GLY A 153 -9.66 -9.27 3.14
CA GLY A 153 -10.05 -10.52 3.80
C GLY A 153 -9.03 -10.98 4.84
N GLN A 154 -9.43 -11.00 6.10
CA GLN A 154 -8.62 -11.45 7.24
C GLN A 154 -8.95 -12.90 7.58
N ARG A 155 -7.92 -13.76 7.59
CA ARG A 155 -8.01 -15.14 8.11
C ARG A 155 -7.74 -15.12 9.60
N VAL A 156 -8.71 -15.56 10.38
CA VAL A 156 -8.61 -15.63 11.84
C VAL A 156 -8.77 -17.07 12.31
N LYS A 157 -8.13 -17.42 13.43
CA LYS A 157 -8.16 -18.79 13.97
C LYS A 157 -9.62 -19.25 14.16
N ASN A 158 -9.90 -20.47 13.69
CA ASN A 158 -11.17 -21.19 13.84
C ASN A 158 -12.35 -20.67 12.99
N LEU A 159 -12.10 -19.92 11.91
CA LEU A 159 -13.12 -19.58 10.91
C LEU A 159 -12.73 -20.13 9.53
N SER A 160 -13.67 -20.81 8.88
CA SER A 160 -13.45 -21.46 7.57
C SER A 160 -13.41 -20.47 6.40
N ARG A 161 -13.91 -19.24 6.58
CA ARG A 161 -13.93 -18.19 5.56
C ARG A 161 -13.26 -16.91 6.08
N PRO A 162 -12.47 -16.21 5.24
CA PRO A 162 -11.92 -14.91 5.59
C PRO A 162 -13.04 -13.88 5.77
N ILE A 163 -12.86 -12.97 6.73
CA ILE A 163 -13.80 -11.87 6.99
C ILE A 163 -13.16 -10.60 6.45
N ARG A 164 -13.87 -9.83 5.61
CA ARG A 164 -13.38 -8.52 5.18
C ARG A 164 -13.51 -7.53 6.33
N VAL A 165 -12.40 -6.85 6.64
CA VAL A 165 -12.27 -5.98 7.82
C VAL A 165 -11.99 -4.55 7.39
N TRP A 166 -12.62 -3.61 8.07
CA TRP A 166 -12.43 -2.17 7.87
C TRP A 166 -11.90 -1.55 9.15
N GLN A 167 -10.87 -0.70 9.05
CA GLN A 167 -10.18 -0.14 10.20
C GLN A 167 -10.35 1.37 10.27
N TRP A 168 -10.68 1.87 11.44
CA TRP A 168 -10.59 3.28 11.79
C TRP A 168 -9.45 3.50 12.80
N SER A 169 -8.79 4.65 12.70
CA SER A 169 -7.75 5.10 13.63
C SER A 169 -7.92 6.61 13.86
N PRO A 170 -7.71 7.12 15.09
CA PRO A 170 -7.82 8.54 15.38
C PRO A 170 -6.82 9.40 14.59
N ASP A 171 -5.65 8.82 14.28
CA ASP A 171 -4.58 9.48 13.51
C ASP A 171 -4.55 9.02 12.05
N ALA A 172 -5.62 8.40 11.55
CA ALA A 172 -5.70 8.08 10.13
C ALA A 172 -5.63 9.39 9.33
N PRO A 173 -4.68 9.52 8.37
CA PRO A 173 -4.66 10.68 7.51
C PRO A 173 -6.00 10.78 6.78
N PRO A 174 -6.54 12.00 6.58
CA PRO A 174 -7.77 12.19 5.85
C PRO A 174 -7.66 11.55 4.46
N GLU A 175 -8.76 10.98 3.99
CA GLU A 175 -8.80 10.30 2.70
C GLU A 175 -8.35 11.27 1.59
N ARG A 176 -7.22 10.92 0.96
CA ARG A 176 -6.62 11.78 -0.06
C ARG A 176 -7.50 11.74 -1.29
N LYS A 177 -8.11 12.88 -1.63
CA LYS A 177 -8.82 13.04 -2.90
C LYS A 177 -7.83 12.88 -4.06
N PRO A 178 -8.16 12.07 -5.07
CA PRO A 178 -7.28 11.92 -6.22
C PRO A 178 -7.25 13.25 -7.01
N PRO A 179 -6.13 13.60 -7.67
CA PRO A 179 -6.03 14.81 -8.49
C PRO A 179 -7.04 14.80 -9.65
N ASP A 180 -7.56 15.96 -10.08
CA ASP A 180 -8.60 16.05 -11.13
C ASP A 180 -8.24 15.33 -12.45
N ILE A 181 -6.94 15.30 -12.81
CA ILE A 181 -6.47 14.60 -14.02
C ILE A 181 -6.74 13.08 -13.97
N SER A 182 -6.86 12.50 -12.76
CA SER A 182 -7.25 11.09 -12.59
C SER A 182 -8.66 10.80 -13.11
N LEU A 183 -9.55 11.81 -13.22
CA LEU A 183 -10.89 11.66 -13.79
C LEU A 183 -10.87 11.31 -15.29
N GLN A 184 -9.72 11.52 -15.95
CA GLN A 184 -9.51 11.09 -17.34
C GLN A 184 -9.25 9.59 -17.43
N GLN A 185 -8.80 8.94 -16.36
CA GLN A 185 -8.48 7.52 -16.36
C GLN A 185 -9.75 6.70 -16.63
N ARG A 186 -9.65 5.86 -17.66
CA ARG A 186 -10.58 4.76 -17.89
C ARG A 186 -9.76 3.48 -17.97
N VAL A 187 -9.93 2.60 -17.00
CA VAL A 187 -9.27 1.29 -17.00
C VAL A 187 -9.84 0.47 -18.14
N SER A 188 -8.96 -0.01 -19.01
CA SER A 188 -9.23 -0.90 -20.13
C SER A 188 -8.41 -2.18 -19.94
N PHE A 189 -8.78 -3.23 -20.66
CA PHE A 189 -8.09 -4.51 -20.61
C PHE A 189 -7.60 -4.92 -21.99
N CYS A 190 -6.44 -5.56 -22.05
CA CYS A 190 -5.94 -6.25 -23.24
C CYS A 190 -5.41 -7.63 -22.87
N GLN A 191 -5.18 -8.48 -23.87
CA GLN A 191 -4.57 -9.79 -23.67
C GLN A 191 -3.11 -9.76 -24.13
N SER A 192 -2.22 -10.30 -23.29
CA SER A 192 -0.83 -10.59 -23.67
C SER A 192 -0.74 -11.80 -24.59
N ALA A 193 0.45 -12.09 -25.09
CA ALA A 193 0.71 -13.16 -26.06
C ALA A 193 0.31 -14.57 -25.55
N ASP A 194 0.30 -14.79 -24.24
CA ASP A 194 -0.14 -16.04 -23.59
C ASP A 194 -1.60 -16.02 -23.12
N GLY A 195 -2.36 -14.97 -23.46
CA GLY A 195 -3.76 -14.82 -23.05
C GLY A 195 -3.96 -14.19 -21.67
N THR A 196 -2.89 -13.84 -20.95
CA THR A 196 -2.97 -13.10 -19.68
C THR A 196 -3.68 -11.76 -19.89
N HIS A 197 -4.69 -11.44 -19.07
CA HIS A 197 -5.34 -10.13 -19.14
C HIS A 197 -4.54 -9.08 -18.37
N LEU A 198 -4.33 -7.94 -19.02
CA LEU A 198 -3.61 -6.80 -18.47
C LEU A 198 -4.54 -5.60 -18.39
N ALA A 199 -4.67 -5.04 -17.20
CA ALA A 199 -5.34 -3.77 -16.98
C ALA A 199 -4.39 -2.62 -17.34
N TRP A 200 -4.87 -1.67 -18.14
CA TRP A 200 -4.11 -0.49 -18.55
C TRP A 200 -4.99 0.75 -18.58
N ALA A 201 -4.35 1.92 -18.53
CA ALA A 201 -5.01 3.21 -18.62
C ALA A 201 -4.10 4.27 -19.24
N SER A 202 -4.72 5.33 -19.75
CA SER A 202 -4.06 6.51 -20.29
C SER A 202 -4.57 7.77 -19.59
N THR A 203 -3.66 8.71 -19.30
CA THR A 203 -4.00 10.03 -18.78
C THR A 203 -3.12 11.10 -19.43
N GLY A 204 -3.64 12.32 -19.55
CA GLY A 204 -2.93 13.40 -20.20
C GLY A 204 -3.06 13.40 -21.72
N SER A 205 -2.20 14.16 -22.38
CA SER A 205 -2.24 14.38 -23.84
C SER A 205 -0.86 14.76 -24.38
N GLY A 206 -0.66 14.69 -25.70
CA GLY A 206 0.62 14.99 -26.34
C GLY A 206 1.44 13.73 -26.64
N MET A 207 2.77 13.83 -26.53
CA MET A 207 3.70 12.74 -26.83
C MET A 207 3.34 11.48 -26.01
N PRO A 208 3.06 10.31 -26.63
CA PRO A 208 2.79 9.10 -25.88
C PRO A 208 4.03 8.59 -25.16
N VAL A 209 3.89 8.31 -23.87
CA VAL A 209 4.92 7.71 -23.03
C VAL A 209 4.33 6.50 -22.32
N LEU A 210 4.87 5.32 -22.62
CA LEU A 210 4.52 4.09 -21.90
C LEU A 210 5.41 3.95 -20.67
N LYS A 211 4.79 3.95 -19.49
CA LYS A 211 5.46 3.63 -18.24
C LYS A 211 5.63 2.12 -18.14
N ALA A 212 6.88 1.66 -18.17
CA ALA A 212 7.24 0.28 -17.91
C ALA A 212 6.88 -0.12 -16.47
N PRO A 213 6.64 -1.42 -16.21
CA PRO A 213 6.16 -1.85 -14.91
C PRO A 213 7.27 -1.77 -13.86
N ASN A 214 6.88 -1.57 -12.60
CA ASN A 214 7.79 -1.45 -11.45
C ASN A 214 7.23 -2.14 -10.21
N TRP A 215 8.08 -2.37 -9.21
CA TRP A 215 7.70 -2.81 -7.88
C TRP A 215 7.11 -1.64 -7.06
N LEU A 216 5.85 -1.65 -6.66
CA LEU A 216 4.70 -2.30 -7.28
C LEU A 216 3.80 -1.18 -7.80
N ASN A 217 2.80 -1.51 -8.63
CA ASN A 217 1.82 -0.54 -9.09
C ASN A 217 0.40 -1.10 -9.07
N HIS A 218 -0.55 -0.19 -8.98
CA HIS A 218 -1.99 -0.45 -8.96
C HIS A 218 -2.72 0.77 -9.52
N LEU A 219 -3.30 0.62 -10.72
CA LEU A 219 -3.82 1.75 -11.51
C LEU A 219 -4.76 2.69 -10.76
N GLU A 220 -5.64 2.16 -9.91
CA GLU A 220 -6.59 2.95 -9.11
C GLU A 220 -5.98 3.51 -7.83
N TYR A 221 -5.32 2.68 -7.01
CA TYR A 221 -4.81 3.10 -5.70
C TYR A 221 -3.72 4.17 -5.79
N GLU A 222 -2.87 4.13 -6.83
CA GLU A 222 -1.79 5.11 -6.97
C GLU A 222 -2.29 6.57 -7.00
N TRP A 223 -3.53 6.82 -7.46
CA TRP A 223 -4.10 8.17 -7.51
C TRP A 223 -4.40 8.78 -6.14
N THR A 224 -4.75 7.94 -5.16
CA THR A 224 -5.02 8.37 -3.78
C THR A 224 -3.79 8.21 -2.88
N SER A 225 -2.69 7.64 -3.39
CA SER A 225 -1.46 7.52 -2.62
C SER A 225 -0.75 8.88 -2.43
N PRO A 226 -0.37 9.29 -1.21
CA PRO A 226 0.58 10.38 -0.96
C PRO A 226 1.90 10.25 -1.75
N VAL A 227 2.34 9.02 -2.06
CA VAL A 227 3.61 8.75 -2.75
C VAL A 227 3.49 8.97 -4.27
N TRP A 228 2.42 8.49 -4.90
CA TRP A 228 2.34 8.42 -6.37
C TRP A 228 1.40 9.44 -7.01
N GLY A 229 0.31 9.84 -6.35
CA GLY A 229 -0.77 10.60 -6.99
C GLY A 229 -0.31 11.91 -7.61
N ASP A 230 0.55 12.66 -6.90
CA ASP A 230 1.12 13.92 -7.41
C ASP A 230 2.13 13.70 -8.52
N PHE A 231 2.96 12.67 -8.40
CA PHE A 231 3.95 12.33 -9.41
C PHE A 231 3.26 11.99 -10.73
N LEU A 232 2.25 11.11 -10.69
CA LEU A 232 1.47 10.73 -11.86
C LEU A 232 0.70 11.92 -12.45
N SER A 233 0.18 12.81 -11.59
CA SER A 233 -0.50 14.02 -12.02
C SER A 233 0.44 14.96 -12.77
N GLU A 234 1.63 15.25 -12.24
CA GLU A 234 2.61 16.11 -12.90
C GLU A 234 3.16 15.51 -14.19
N PHE A 235 3.37 14.20 -14.23
CA PHE A 235 3.83 13.52 -15.44
C PHE A 235 2.73 13.58 -16.52
N SER A 236 1.48 13.26 -16.17
CA SER A 236 0.35 13.28 -17.11
C SER A 236 0.03 14.68 -17.63
N LYS A 237 0.41 15.76 -16.94
CA LYS A 237 0.29 17.13 -17.47
C LYS A 237 1.24 17.41 -18.63
N ARG A 238 2.32 16.63 -18.77
CA ARG A 238 3.42 16.87 -19.74
C ARG A 238 3.36 15.94 -20.95
N CYS A 239 2.65 14.83 -20.87
CA CYS A 239 2.58 13.85 -21.94
C CYS A 239 1.27 13.05 -21.90
N ASN A 240 1.04 12.24 -22.94
CA ASN A 240 0.04 11.18 -22.86
C ASN A 240 0.67 9.97 -22.15
N LEU A 241 0.45 9.86 -20.84
CA LEU A 241 1.04 8.82 -20.02
C LEU A 241 0.17 7.55 -20.06
N VAL A 242 0.73 6.48 -20.62
CA VAL A 242 0.12 5.14 -20.61
C VAL A 242 0.75 4.31 -19.51
N ARG A 243 -0.07 3.68 -18.68
CA ARG A 243 0.34 2.85 -17.54
C ARG A 243 -0.44 1.55 -17.56
N PHE A 244 0.12 0.50 -16.98
CA PHE A 244 -0.57 -0.77 -16.82
C PHE A 244 -0.10 -1.48 -15.55
N ASP A 245 -0.98 -2.28 -14.98
CA ASP A 245 -0.62 -3.21 -13.91
C ASP A 245 0.05 -4.43 -14.54
N GLN A 246 1.29 -4.73 -14.15
CA GLN A 246 1.95 -5.93 -14.68
C GLN A 246 1.20 -7.20 -14.28
N ARG A 247 1.41 -8.28 -15.04
CA ARG A 247 0.95 -9.62 -14.64
C ARG A 247 1.33 -9.94 -13.20
N GLY A 248 0.42 -10.59 -12.48
CA GLY A 248 0.61 -10.89 -11.05
C GLY A 248 0.23 -9.75 -10.11
N ASN A 249 -0.15 -8.57 -10.62
CA ASN A 249 -0.36 -7.36 -9.83
C ASN A 249 -1.65 -6.59 -10.17
N GLY A 250 -2.09 -5.77 -9.21
CA GLY A 250 -3.10 -4.74 -9.38
C GLY A 250 -4.41 -5.30 -9.95
N LEU A 251 -4.90 -4.67 -11.01
CA LEU A 251 -6.13 -5.08 -11.69
C LEU A 251 -5.91 -6.11 -12.81
N SER A 252 -4.67 -6.47 -13.12
CA SER A 252 -4.34 -7.52 -14.10
C SER A 252 -4.54 -8.92 -13.52
N ASP A 253 -4.43 -9.96 -14.34
CA ASP A 253 -4.53 -11.34 -13.84
C ASP A 253 -3.42 -11.66 -12.83
N TRP A 254 -3.80 -12.24 -11.69
CA TRP A 254 -2.85 -12.65 -10.64
C TRP A 254 -2.40 -14.11 -10.80
N ASP A 255 -3.27 -14.97 -11.31
CA ASP A 255 -2.99 -16.39 -11.53
C ASP A 255 -2.40 -16.57 -12.94
N VAL A 256 -1.07 -16.53 -13.02
CA VAL A 256 -0.32 -16.59 -14.28
C VAL A 256 0.75 -17.68 -14.22
N GLU A 257 0.92 -18.39 -15.34
CA GLU A 257 1.85 -19.52 -15.47
C GLU A 257 3.30 -19.08 -15.19
N ASP A 258 3.74 -17.99 -15.81
CA ASP A 258 5.12 -17.49 -15.74
C ASP A 258 5.20 -15.97 -15.50
N ILE A 259 6.17 -15.57 -14.67
CA ILE A 259 6.60 -14.18 -14.46
C ILE A 259 8.08 -14.10 -14.85
N THR A 260 8.34 -13.67 -16.08
CA THR A 260 9.69 -13.59 -16.66
C THR A 260 9.89 -12.29 -17.43
N GLU A 261 11.14 -11.94 -17.69
CA GLU A 261 11.46 -10.73 -18.44
C GLU A 261 10.84 -10.74 -19.84
N ASP A 262 10.86 -11.89 -20.54
CA ASP A 262 10.29 -12.00 -21.88
C ASP A 262 8.79 -11.76 -21.87
N ARG A 263 8.10 -12.27 -20.85
CA ARG A 263 6.68 -11.99 -20.61
C ARG A 263 6.41 -10.52 -20.33
N MET A 264 7.27 -9.84 -19.58
CA MET A 264 7.14 -8.40 -19.36
C MET A 264 7.27 -7.60 -20.66
N ILE A 265 8.13 -8.03 -21.59
CA ILE A 265 8.26 -7.38 -22.91
C ILE A 265 7.03 -7.64 -23.78
N ASP A 266 6.50 -8.87 -23.78
CA ASP A 266 5.27 -9.20 -24.49
C ASP A 266 4.07 -8.41 -23.93
N ASP A 267 3.98 -8.24 -22.61
CA ASP A 267 2.96 -7.43 -21.93
C ASP A 267 3.04 -5.97 -22.33
N MET A 268 4.24 -5.38 -22.32
CA MET A 268 4.44 -3.99 -22.74
C MET A 268 4.02 -3.77 -24.19
N LEU A 269 4.29 -4.75 -25.08
CA LEU A 269 3.89 -4.68 -26.49
C LEU A 269 2.37 -4.75 -26.63
N ALA A 270 1.74 -5.70 -25.95
CA ALA A 270 0.29 -5.86 -25.97
C ALA A 270 -0.45 -4.59 -25.49
N VAL A 271 0.04 -3.96 -24.42
CA VAL A 271 -0.50 -2.70 -23.91
C VAL A 271 -0.27 -1.56 -24.90
N ALA A 272 0.93 -1.45 -25.48
CA ALA A 272 1.22 -0.43 -26.48
C ALA A 272 0.31 -0.55 -27.71
N ASP A 273 0.07 -1.77 -28.19
CA ASP A 273 -0.82 -2.04 -29.31
C ASP A 273 -2.28 -1.74 -28.96
N ALA A 274 -2.75 -2.16 -27.79
CA ALA A 274 -4.12 -1.89 -27.32
C ALA A 274 -4.38 -0.39 -27.09
N ALA A 275 -3.35 0.36 -26.69
CA ALA A 275 -3.41 1.82 -26.54
C ALA A 275 -3.20 2.57 -27.87
N GLY A 276 -2.96 1.88 -28.98
CA GLY A 276 -2.76 2.48 -30.30
C GLY A 276 -1.45 3.26 -30.44
N LEU A 277 -0.41 2.89 -29.70
CA LEU A 277 0.86 3.59 -29.69
C LEU A 277 1.77 3.12 -30.84
N GLU A 278 1.85 3.87 -31.93
CA GLU A 278 2.76 3.51 -33.04
C GLU A 278 4.23 3.70 -32.66
N ARG A 279 4.59 4.92 -32.22
CA ARG A 279 5.94 5.25 -31.75
C ARG A 279 5.88 6.14 -30.51
N PHE A 280 6.55 5.74 -29.44
CA PHE A 280 6.36 6.32 -28.10
C PHE A 280 7.67 6.40 -27.30
N GLY A 281 7.67 7.21 -26.25
CA GLY A 281 8.73 7.22 -25.25
C GLY A 281 8.51 6.12 -24.22
N LEU A 282 9.60 5.58 -23.66
CA LEU A 282 9.52 4.66 -22.54
C LEU A 282 9.97 5.36 -21.27
N PHE A 283 9.21 5.18 -20.20
CA PHE A 283 9.58 5.61 -18.87
C PHE A 283 9.74 4.38 -17.96
N GLY A 284 10.97 4.11 -17.51
CA GLY A 284 11.30 2.97 -16.66
C GLY A 284 11.73 3.40 -15.27
N ILE A 285 11.04 2.90 -14.23
CA ILE A 285 11.45 3.08 -12.83
C ILE A 285 12.02 1.77 -12.31
N SER A 286 13.17 1.80 -11.63
CA SER A 286 13.74 0.61 -10.99
C SER A 286 13.98 -0.52 -12.02
N GLN A 287 13.41 -1.71 -11.79
CA GLN A 287 13.37 -2.82 -12.75
C GLN A 287 12.84 -2.44 -14.14
N GLY A 288 11.90 -1.48 -14.21
CA GLY A 288 11.33 -1.00 -15.45
C GLY A 288 12.36 -0.37 -16.37
N ALA A 289 13.53 0.03 -15.86
CA ALA A 289 14.64 0.49 -16.68
C ALA A 289 15.25 -0.64 -17.52
N ALA A 290 15.48 -1.81 -16.93
CA ALA A 290 15.99 -2.97 -17.68
C ALA A 290 14.95 -3.45 -18.71
N PHE A 291 13.66 -3.46 -18.36
CA PHE A 291 12.60 -3.82 -19.29
C PHE A 291 12.50 -2.82 -20.45
N SER A 292 12.60 -1.51 -20.17
CA SER A 292 12.61 -0.48 -21.22
C SER A 292 13.80 -0.62 -22.17
N VAL A 293 14.98 -0.95 -21.64
CA VAL A 293 16.18 -1.22 -22.45
C VAL A 293 15.97 -2.46 -23.34
N ARG A 294 15.51 -3.58 -22.78
CA ARG A 294 15.20 -4.80 -23.55
C ARG A 294 14.14 -4.55 -24.62
N PHE A 295 13.06 -3.85 -24.27
CA PHE A 295 11.98 -3.50 -25.19
C PHE A 295 12.50 -2.69 -26.37
N ALA A 296 13.30 -1.66 -26.12
CA ALA A 296 13.84 -0.79 -27.16
C ALA A 296 14.80 -1.50 -28.12
N VAL A 297 15.47 -2.57 -27.68
CA VAL A 297 16.30 -3.40 -28.57
C VAL A 297 15.45 -4.40 -29.37
N LYS A 298 14.39 -4.96 -28.76
CA LYS A 298 13.48 -5.91 -29.45
C LYS A 298 12.56 -5.21 -30.45
N HIS A 299 12.18 -3.97 -30.18
CA HIS A 299 11.22 -3.17 -30.95
C HIS A 299 11.75 -1.74 -31.23
N PRO A 300 12.92 -1.58 -31.86
CA PRO A 300 13.56 -0.27 -32.07
C PRO A 300 12.71 0.70 -32.88
N GLU A 301 11.86 0.19 -33.77
CA GLU A 301 10.92 0.98 -34.57
C GLU A 301 9.83 1.66 -33.74
N ARG A 302 9.50 1.09 -32.56
CA ARG A 302 8.43 1.57 -31.68
C ARG A 302 8.89 2.66 -30.70
N VAL A 303 10.20 2.80 -30.49
CA VAL A 303 10.74 3.66 -29.41
C VAL A 303 11.30 4.98 -29.96
N LYS A 304 10.89 6.11 -29.36
CA LYS A 304 11.45 7.44 -29.62
C LYS A 304 12.62 7.77 -28.68
N PHE A 305 12.48 7.49 -27.39
CA PHE A 305 13.46 7.81 -26.35
C PHE A 305 13.23 6.99 -25.08
N LEU A 306 14.20 7.00 -24.17
CA LEU A 306 14.12 6.39 -22.84
C LEU A 306 14.31 7.44 -21.73
N ILE A 307 13.46 7.40 -20.70
CA ILE A 307 13.65 8.09 -19.42
C ILE A 307 13.74 7.01 -18.34
N LEU A 308 14.87 6.91 -17.65
CA LEU A 308 15.15 5.83 -16.71
C LEU A 308 15.42 6.42 -15.32
N LEU A 309 14.54 6.14 -14.34
CA LEU A 309 14.61 6.68 -12.97
C LEU A 309 14.99 5.58 -11.97
N GLY A 310 16.06 5.78 -11.20
CA GLY A 310 16.47 4.83 -10.15
C GLY A 310 16.77 3.44 -10.70
N GLY A 311 17.10 3.35 -11.99
CA GLY A 311 17.17 2.11 -12.74
C GLY A 311 18.48 1.35 -12.60
N TYR A 312 18.48 0.09 -13.03
CA TYR A 312 19.67 -0.75 -13.11
C TYR A 312 19.61 -1.64 -14.36
N ALA A 313 20.76 -1.93 -14.96
CA ALA A 313 20.87 -2.92 -16.05
C ALA A 313 20.95 -4.36 -15.54
N ARG A 314 21.31 -4.58 -14.27
CA ARG A 314 21.52 -5.91 -13.69
C ARG A 314 20.93 -6.04 -12.29
N GLY A 315 20.26 -7.17 -12.06
CA GLY A 315 19.65 -7.55 -10.80
C GLY A 315 20.69 -7.86 -9.72
N ARG A 316 20.24 -7.89 -8.46
CA ARG A 316 21.12 -8.05 -7.29
C ARG A 316 21.99 -9.31 -7.34
N MET A 317 21.45 -10.42 -7.86
CA MET A 317 22.15 -11.71 -7.92
C MET A 317 23.10 -11.83 -9.11
N VAL A 318 23.04 -10.89 -10.05
CA VAL A 318 24.01 -10.76 -11.16
C VAL A 318 25.16 -9.80 -10.79
N ARG A 319 25.02 -9.08 -9.66
CA ARG A 319 26.09 -8.23 -9.12
C ARG A 319 27.10 -9.11 -8.41
N ASP A 320 28.38 -8.85 -8.64
CA ASP A 320 29.47 -9.43 -7.87
C ASP A 320 29.60 -8.69 -6.52
N ASP A 321 28.53 -8.80 -5.71
CA ASP A 321 28.31 -8.00 -4.50
C ASP A 321 27.63 -8.85 -3.41
N PRO A 322 28.39 -9.38 -2.43
CA PRO A 322 27.85 -10.22 -1.36
C PRO A 322 26.76 -9.55 -0.51
N ASP A 323 26.86 -8.24 -0.30
CA ASP A 323 25.88 -7.48 0.50
C ASP A 323 24.54 -7.40 -0.24
N ALA A 324 24.58 -7.26 -1.57
CA ALA A 324 23.38 -7.30 -2.41
C ALA A 324 22.68 -8.67 -2.36
N ALA A 325 23.45 -9.75 -2.34
CA ALA A 325 22.91 -11.12 -2.22
C ALA A 325 22.30 -11.35 -0.82
N GLN A 326 22.97 -10.90 0.25
CA GLN A 326 22.45 -11.01 1.60
C GLN A 326 21.14 -10.21 1.77
N PHE A 327 21.09 -8.98 1.25
CA PHE A 327 19.88 -8.17 1.29
C PHE A 327 18.71 -8.83 0.53
N TYR A 328 19.00 -9.48 -0.60
CA TYR A 328 18.00 -10.23 -1.37
C TYR A 328 17.42 -11.39 -0.54
N GLU A 329 18.25 -12.21 0.10
CA GLU A 329 17.75 -13.32 0.93
C GLU A 329 16.95 -12.84 2.15
N ALA A 330 17.40 -11.76 2.82
CA ALA A 330 16.64 -11.14 3.90
C ALA A 330 15.26 -10.65 3.40
N SER A 331 15.23 -9.98 2.26
CA SER A 331 13.99 -9.50 1.63
C SER A 331 13.04 -10.66 1.33
N ARG A 332 13.53 -11.77 0.76
CA ARG A 332 12.70 -12.96 0.48
C ARG A 332 12.07 -13.54 1.75
N ALA A 333 12.82 -13.59 2.85
CA ALA A 333 12.31 -14.07 4.13
C ALA A 333 11.18 -13.18 4.67
N MET A 334 11.30 -11.85 4.50
CA MET A 334 10.25 -10.90 4.91
C MET A 334 8.98 -11.08 4.09
N VAL A 335 9.10 -11.26 2.76
CA VAL A 335 7.94 -11.49 1.88
C VAL A 335 7.25 -12.80 2.22
N SER A 336 8.00 -13.90 2.29
CA SER A 336 7.44 -15.23 2.54
C SER A 336 6.77 -15.36 3.92
N SER A 337 7.28 -14.64 4.92
CA SER A 337 6.78 -14.74 6.29
C SER A 337 5.54 -13.89 6.56
N GLY A 338 5.37 -12.76 5.86
CA GLY A 338 4.34 -11.81 6.29
C GLY A 338 3.90 -10.75 5.29
N TRP A 339 4.17 -10.91 3.99
CA TRP A 339 3.69 -9.95 2.98
C TRP A 339 2.18 -9.71 3.03
N GLY A 340 1.39 -10.79 3.16
CA GLY A 340 -0.06 -10.73 3.29
C GLY A 340 -0.58 -10.48 4.72
N SER A 341 0.32 -10.29 5.70
CA SER A 341 -0.04 -10.11 7.10
C SER A 341 -0.78 -8.79 7.33
N PRO A 342 -1.78 -8.73 8.23
CA PRO A 342 -2.34 -7.46 8.68
C PRO A 342 -1.29 -6.57 9.37
N SER A 343 -0.24 -7.17 9.94
CA SER A 343 0.88 -6.41 10.50
C SER A 343 1.71 -5.78 9.37
N PRO A 344 1.89 -4.44 9.35
CA PRO A 344 2.69 -3.78 8.33
C PRO A 344 4.19 -4.02 8.49
N VAL A 345 4.67 -4.53 9.63
CA VAL A 345 6.10 -4.69 9.95
C VAL A 345 6.89 -5.35 8.82
N TYR A 346 6.33 -6.37 8.17
CA TYR A 346 7.01 -7.07 7.08
C TYR A 346 7.17 -6.24 5.81
N ARG A 347 6.17 -5.42 5.48
CA ARG A 347 6.20 -4.49 4.34
C ARG A 347 6.99 -3.23 4.68
N HIS A 348 6.99 -2.84 5.94
CA HIS A 348 7.69 -1.65 6.43
C HIS A 348 9.20 -1.76 6.22
N PHE A 349 9.75 -2.97 6.28
CA PHE A 349 11.13 -3.25 5.87
C PHE A 349 11.45 -2.71 4.47
N PHE A 350 10.55 -2.94 3.50
CA PHE A 350 10.69 -2.44 2.15
C PHE A 350 10.42 -0.94 2.10
N THR A 351 9.39 -0.46 2.79
CA THR A 351 9.07 0.98 2.86
C THR A 351 10.27 1.79 3.33
N THR A 352 10.96 1.39 4.39
CA THR A 352 12.18 2.06 4.87
C THR A 352 13.32 1.99 3.84
N ALA A 353 13.44 0.90 3.09
CA ALA A 353 14.47 0.78 2.05
C ALA A 353 14.18 1.65 0.80
N TYR A 354 12.90 1.83 0.44
CA TYR A 354 12.49 2.57 -0.75
C TYR A 354 12.28 4.06 -0.50
N ILE A 355 11.72 4.44 0.64
CA ILE A 355 11.35 5.81 0.96
C ILE A 355 11.75 6.18 2.40
N PRO A 356 13.05 6.13 2.75
CA PRO A 356 13.53 6.32 4.12
C PRO A 356 13.20 7.69 4.72
N ASP A 357 13.03 8.72 3.89
CA ASP A 357 12.71 10.08 4.35
C ASP A 357 11.19 10.30 4.46
N ALA A 358 10.37 9.30 4.12
CA ALA A 358 8.91 9.42 4.13
C ALA A 358 8.34 9.75 5.50
N THR A 359 7.34 10.61 5.52
CA THR A 359 6.45 10.77 6.68
C THR A 359 5.75 9.45 7.00
N LYS A 360 5.24 9.33 8.23
CA LYS A 360 4.47 8.14 8.64
C LYS A 360 3.29 7.87 7.69
N ALA A 361 2.56 8.90 7.26
CA ALA A 361 1.42 8.75 6.37
C ALA A 361 1.81 8.24 4.97
N GLU A 362 2.93 8.72 4.43
CA GLU A 362 3.51 8.23 3.17
C GLU A 362 3.94 6.76 3.31
N GLY A 363 4.64 6.44 4.39
CA GLY A 363 5.08 5.07 4.69
C GLY A 363 3.92 4.09 4.85
N ASP A 364 2.90 4.45 5.64
CA ASP A 364 1.69 3.63 5.84
C ASP A 364 0.95 3.40 4.51
N SER A 365 0.88 4.42 3.64
CA SER A 365 0.25 4.28 2.32
C SER A 365 1.05 3.36 1.40
N PHE A 366 2.38 3.41 1.45
CA PHE A 366 3.25 2.53 0.65
C PHE A 366 3.23 1.08 1.16
N ASP A 367 3.18 0.87 2.48
CA ASP A 367 2.95 -0.44 3.10
C ASP A 367 1.64 -1.05 2.62
N GLU A 368 0.58 -0.24 2.55
CA GLU A 368 -0.72 -0.71 2.10
C GLU A 368 -0.76 -0.97 0.60
N MET A 369 -0.14 -0.11 -0.21
CA MET A 369 0.02 -0.33 -1.64
C MET A 369 0.66 -1.69 -1.92
N GLN A 370 1.77 -2.00 -1.24
CA GLN A 370 2.46 -3.27 -1.37
C GLN A 370 1.54 -4.46 -1.03
N ARG A 371 0.69 -4.35 -0.01
CA ARG A 371 -0.26 -5.40 0.39
C ARG A 371 -1.33 -5.67 -0.65
N ILE A 372 -1.92 -4.62 -1.22
CA ILE A 372 -3.07 -4.75 -2.13
C ILE A 372 -2.65 -5.01 -3.57
N SER A 373 -1.41 -4.68 -3.94
CA SER A 373 -0.98 -4.72 -5.34
C SER A 373 -0.55 -6.10 -5.80
N THR A 374 -0.27 -7.05 -4.91
CA THR A 374 0.17 -8.40 -5.31
C THR A 374 0.04 -9.41 -4.17
N SER A 375 0.02 -10.70 -4.50
CA SER A 375 0.08 -11.78 -3.52
C SER A 375 1.51 -12.03 -3.02
N PRO A 376 1.72 -12.65 -1.84
CA PRO A 376 3.04 -13.05 -1.38
C PRO A 376 3.79 -13.94 -2.39
N GLU A 377 3.07 -14.86 -3.05
CA GLU A 377 3.63 -15.78 -4.04
C GLU A 377 4.12 -15.03 -5.28
N ASN A 378 3.31 -14.10 -5.81
CA ASN A 378 3.70 -13.28 -6.95
C ASN A 378 4.80 -12.28 -6.59
N ALA A 379 4.76 -11.68 -5.40
CA ALA A 379 5.84 -10.85 -4.87
C ALA A 379 7.19 -11.58 -4.91
N LEU A 380 7.24 -12.84 -4.47
CA LEU A 380 8.46 -13.66 -4.52
C LEU A 380 8.91 -13.93 -5.96
N ARG A 381 7.99 -14.30 -6.86
CA ARG A 381 8.31 -14.57 -8.28
C ARG A 381 8.85 -13.33 -8.99
N ILE A 382 8.24 -12.16 -8.74
CA ILE A 382 8.69 -10.87 -9.29
C ILE A 382 10.07 -10.50 -8.73
N MET A 383 10.27 -10.65 -7.41
CA MET A 383 11.59 -10.42 -6.80
C MET A 383 12.67 -11.32 -7.39
N GLU A 384 12.36 -12.60 -7.59
CA GLU A 384 13.28 -13.57 -8.18
C GLU A 384 13.64 -13.17 -9.61
N MET A 385 12.65 -12.90 -10.47
CA MET A 385 12.89 -12.39 -11.82
C MET A 385 13.82 -11.17 -11.78
N ASN A 386 13.48 -10.14 -11.00
CA ASN A 386 14.25 -8.91 -10.89
C ASN A 386 15.68 -9.11 -10.37
N ALA A 387 15.89 -10.11 -9.52
CA ALA A 387 17.19 -10.40 -8.94
C ALA A 387 18.18 -10.92 -9.97
N TYR A 388 17.70 -11.56 -11.05
CA TYR A 388 18.51 -12.19 -12.09
C TYR A 388 18.50 -11.48 -13.45
N VAL A 389 17.75 -10.38 -13.59
CA VAL A 389 17.76 -9.52 -14.78
C VAL A 389 19.19 -9.16 -15.19
N ASP A 390 19.50 -9.23 -16.49
CA ASP A 390 20.73 -8.67 -17.06
C ASP A 390 20.48 -8.15 -18.47
N SER A 391 20.35 -6.82 -18.59
CA SER A 391 20.12 -6.10 -19.84
C SER A 391 21.36 -5.32 -20.32
N ARG A 392 22.57 -5.63 -19.83
CA ARG A 392 23.79 -4.88 -20.17
C ARG A 392 24.15 -4.97 -21.65
N LYS A 393 23.91 -6.13 -22.26
CA LYS A 393 24.17 -6.34 -23.70
C LYS A 393 23.23 -5.47 -24.54
N GLU A 394 21.96 -5.42 -24.16
CA GLU A 394 20.92 -4.62 -24.78
C GLU A 394 21.18 -3.13 -24.58
N ALA A 395 21.63 -2.71 -23.40
CA ALA A 395 21.99 -1.32 -23.11
C ALA A 395 23.00 -0.76 -24.13
N ARG A 396 24.04 -1.53 -24.47
CA ARG A 396 25.04 -1.16 -25.49
C ARG A 396 24.47 -1.06 -26.91
N ALA A 397 23.33 -1.69 -27.17
CA ALA A 397 22.67 -1.69 -28.47
C ALA A 397 21.66 -0.54 -28.63
N ILE A 398 21.34 0.20 -27.57
CA ILE A 398 20.43 1.35 -27.63
C ILE A 398 20.98 2.45 -28.53
N ARG A 399 20.09 3.04 -29.34
CA ARG A 399 20.42 4.14 -30.29
C ARG A 399 19.49 5.34 -30.18
N VAL A 400 18.46 5.26 -29.33
CA VAL A 400 17.53 6.36 -29.10
C VAL A 400 18.03 7.28 -27.98
N PRO A 401 17.67 8.57 -28.00
CA PRO A 401 17.94 9.50 -26.91
C PRO A 401 17.54 8.88 -25.56
N THR A 402 18.44 8.96 -24.58
CA THR A 402 18.24 8.34 -23.27
C THR A 402 18.65 9.30 -22.17
N LEU A 403 17.77 9.50 -21.19
CA LEU A 403 18.05 10.23 -19.96
C LEU A 403 17.95 9.28 -18.77
N VAL A 404 19.04 9.17 -18.01
CA VAL A 404 19.09 8.40 -16.77
C VAL A 404 19.10 9.38 -15.59
N LEU A 405 18.15 9.25 -14.67
CA LEU A 405 18.07 10.03 -13.44
C LEU A 405 18.18 9.11 -12.24
N HIS A 406 18.97 9.48 -11.23
CA HIS A 406 19.16 8.62 -10.05
C HIS A 406 19.36 9.42 -8.78
N VAL A 407 18.66 9.04 -7.72
CA VAL A 407 18.78 9.69 -6.40
C VAL A 407 20.07 9.31 -5.71
N LYS A 408 20.79 10.30 -5.18
CA LYS A 408 22.10 10.11 -4.55
C LYS A 408 22.07 9.14 -3.37
N GLY A 409 21.06 9.25 -2.51
CA GLY A 409 20.90 8.42 -1.32
C GLY A 409 20.06 7.16 -1.52
N ASP A 410 19.76 6.76 -2.76
CA ASP A 410 18.88 5.62 -3.05
C ASP A 410 19.44 4.30 -2.47
N MET A 411 18.71 3.74 -1.49
CA MET A 411 19.04 2.47 -0.85
C MET A 411 18.41 1.27 -1.56
N ALA A 412 17.31 1.45 -2.30
CA ALA A 412 16.65 0.37 -3.03
C ALA A 412 17.46 -0.01 -4.27
N ALA A 413 17.99 0.97 -4.99
CA ALA A 413 18.93 0.78 -6.08
C ALA A 413 20.10 1.75 -5.91
N ALA A 414 21.25 1.24 -5.46
CA ALA A 414 22.43 2.09 -5.27
C ALA A 414 22.77 2.89 -6.54
N ILE A 415 23.05 4.19 -6.38
CA ILE A 415 23.36 5.12 -7.49
C ILE A 415 24.47 4.63 -8.44
N LYS A 416 25.38 3.78 -7.95
CA LYS A 416 26.39 3.13 -8.79
C LYS A 416 25.75 2.40 -9.99
N GLU A 417 24.60 1.78 -9.82
CA GLU A 417 23.92 1.03 -10.89
C GLU A 417 23.32 1.95 -11.95
N GLY A 418 22.79 3.13 -11.57
CA GLY A 418 22.35 4.15 -12.54
C GLY A 418 23.50 4.74 -13.32
N ARG A 419 24.63 5.01 -12.65
CA ARG A 419 25.86 5.48 -13.32
C ARG A 419 26.39 4.43 -14.30
N GLU A 420 26.41 3.15 -13.93
CA GLU A 420 26.82 2.08 -14.84
C GLU A 420 25.85 1.93 -16.01
N LEU A 421 24.54 1.98 -15.77
CA LEU A 421 23.53 1.96 -16.83
C LEU A 421 23.73 3.09 -17.85
N ALA A 422 23.98 4.32 -17.38
CA ALA A 422 24.26 5.46 -18.26
C ALA A 422 25.58 5.30 -19.04
N LYS A 423 26.62 4.71 -18.46
CA LYS A 423 27.88 4.43 -19.16
C LYS A 423 27.71 3.38 -20.27
N GLU A 424 26.85 2.39 -20.05
CA GLU A 424 26.63 1.30 -21.00
C GLU A 424 25.78 1.74 -22.21
N ILE A 425 24.91 2.75 -22.04
CA ILE A 425 24.05 3.26 -23.12
C ILE A 425 24.76 4.36 -23.90
N PRO A 426 25.01 4.18 -25.22
CA PRO A 426 25.68 5.19 -26.03
C PRO A 426 24.91 6.51 -26.07
N GLY A 427 25.56 7.59 -25.65
CA GLY A 427 25.00 8.95 -25.70
C GLY A 427 23.93 9.24 -24.63
N ALA A 428 23.79 8.40 -23.60
CA ALA A 428 22.88 8.67 -22.49
C ALA A 428 23.34 9.89 -21.67
N GLY A 429 22.38 10.75 -21.32
CA GLY A 429 22.55 11.73 -20.25
C GLY A 429 22.39 11.08 -18.89
N PHE A 430 23.07 11.61 -17.87
CA PHE A 430 22.94 11.17 -16.48
C PHE A 430 22.78 12.37 -15.56
N THR A 431 21.71 12.39 -14.78
CA THR A 431 21.44 13.42 -13.76
C THR A 431 21.34 12.80 -12.37
N GLU A 432 22.07 13.36 -11.41
CA GLU A 432 21.95 13.01 -9.99
C GLU A 432 20.86 13.85 -9.34
N LEU A 433 19.90 13.20 -8.69
CA LEU A 433 18.83 13.84 -7.96
C LEU A 433 19.13 13.89 -6.45
N PRO A 434 18.73 14.96 -5.74
CA PRO A 434 18.90 15.06 -4.29
C PRO A 434 17.91 14.18 -3.51
N GLY A 435 18.25 13.87 -2.26
CA GLY A 435 17.44 13.06 -1.33
C GLY A 435 17.88 11.61 -1.20
N ALA A 436 17.07 10.79 -0.53
CA ALA A 436 17.30 9.35 -0.38
C ALA A 436 16.12 8.47 -0.84
N ASN A 437 14.95 9.05 -1.10
CA ASN A 437 13.78 8.30 -1.57
C ASN A 437 13.95 7.81 -3.01
N HIS A 438 13.76 6.50 -3.23
CA HIS A 438 13.70 5.87 -4.55
C HIS A 438 12.49 6.37 -5.37
N CYS A 439 11.39 6.69 -4.68
CA CYS A 439 10.19 7.27 -5.29
C CYS A 439 10.24 8.80 -5.25
N MET A 440 9.76 9.46 -6.31
CA MET A 440 9.62 10.92 -6.32
C MET A 440 8.34 11.33 -5.57
N ILE A 441 8.48 11.78 -4.32
CA ILE A 441 7.35 12.20 -3.47
C ILE A 441 7.29 13.72 -3.43
N ARG A 442 6.11 14.31 -3.66
CA ARG A 442 5.94 15.78 -3.62
C ARG A 442 6.36 16.34 -2.26
N GLY A 443 7.11 17.44 -2.28
CA GLY A 443 7.65 18.08 -1.07
C GLY A 443 9.00 17.53 -0.62
N HIS A 444 9.46 16.41 -1.19
CA HIS A 444 10.81 15.90 -0.97
C HIS A 444 11.79 16.41 -2.04
N PRO A 445 13.10 16.50 -1.75
CA PRO A 445 14.06 17.23 -2.59
C PRO A 445 14.12 16.83 -4.07
N GLY A 446 13.97 15.54 -4.39
CA GLY A 446 14.13 15.04 -5.77
C GLY A 446 12.94 15.31 -6.69
N PHE A 447 11.77 15.68 -6.16
CA PHE A 447 10.53 15.72 -6.94
C PHE A 447 10.52 16.84 -7.99
N ASP A 448 10.77 18.08 -7.59
CA ASP A 448 10.74 19.22 -8.52
C ASP A 448 11.92 19.16 -9.49
N GLU A 449 13.10 18.71 -9.02
CA GLU A 449 14.30 18.54 -9.84
C GLU A 449 14.07 17.49 -10.94
N PHE A 450 13.42 16.36 -10.62
CA PHE A 450 13.06 15.37 -11.64
C PHE A 450 12.25 15.99 -12.77
N PHE A 451 11.20 16.76 -12.46
CA PHE A 451 10.38 17.40 -13.48
C PHE A 451 11.09 18.56 -14.19
N HIS A 452 12.02 19.25 -13.53
CA HIS A 452 12.88 20.25 -14.16
C HIS A 452 13.71 19.63 -15.28
N GLU A 453 14.29 18.46 -15.04
CA GLU A 453 15.18 17.76 -15.96
C GLU A 453 14.42 17.07 -17.11
N ILE A 454 13.29 16.41 -16.84
CA ILE A 454 12.58 15.67 -17.89
C ILE A 454 11.77 16.57 -18.84
N SER A 455 11.36 17.77 -18.41
CA SER A 455 10.53 18.66 -19.25
C SER A 455 11.23 19.06 -20.57
N PRO A 456 12.46 19.64 -20.56
CA PRO A 456 13.16 19.97 -21.80
C PRO A 456 13.50 18.72 -22.63
N PHE A 457 13.76 17.58 -21.98
CA PHE A 457 14.01 16.32 -22.67
C PHE A 457 12.77 15.82 -23.43
N LEU A 458 11.58 15.88 -22.81
CA LEU A 458 10.33 15.53 -23.47
C LEU A 458 10.05 16.48 -24.65
N GLU A 459 10.21 17.79 -24.46
CA GLU A 459 10.00 18.79 -25.52
C GLU A 459 10.91 18.52 -26.74
N ALA A 460 12.20 18.27 -26.51
CA ALA A 460 13.16 18.00 -27.57
C ALA A 460 12.88 16.72 -28.35
N ASN A 461 12.15 15.76 -27.77
CA ASN A 461 11.89 14.44 -28.36
C ASN A 461 10.40 14.18 -28.70
N SER A 462 9.54 15.20 -28.58
CA SER A 462 8.11 15.10 -28.93
C SER A 462 7.85 15.15 -30.44
N GLY A 463 8.80 15.70 -31.22
CA GLY A 463 8.73 15.92 -32.67
C GLY A 463 8.71 14.68 -33.55
#